data_AF-A0A5C7QVP3-F1
#
_entry.id   AF-A0A5C7QVP3-F1
#
_cell.length_a   1.000
_cell.length_b   1.000
_cell.length_c   1.000
_cell.angle_alpha   90.00
_cell.angle_beta   90.00
_cell.angle_gamma   90.00
#
_symmetry.space_group_name_H-M   'P 1'
#
loop_
_entity.id
_entity.type
_entity.pdbx_description
1 polymer ?
#
loop_
_entity_poly.entity_id
_entity_poly.type
_entity_poly.pdbx_seq_one_letter_code
_entity_poly.pdbx_strand_id
1 'polypeptide(L)'
;MSSTNVSRFAAELKMPAEVLLEQLRAAGVNKKSPDDPLTETDKEQLLAALRRAHGGEDASKKKITLTRKQTSEIKQADGTGKARTIQVEVRKKRVFVKRDPSEAIAEGQPGAVVEIDTEAERAAAAAAEAEQQRLREEQERLELERQAAELRAREEQRERERELEAAAEAAAREEEARREQERASAITRQQEEQESGTRARAEEEARVATEAARKAQEQAEARAMARRAVVREVAEMNRM
;
A
#
# COMPACT_ATOMS: atom_id res chain seq x y z
N MET A 1 -37.58 -8.64 6.21
CA MET A 1 -36.55 -8.62 7.26
C MET A 1 -35.65 -9.82 7.10
N SER A 2 -34.34 -9.61 6.91
CA SER A 2 -33.37 -10.71 6.78
C SER A 2 -33.07 -11.33 8.14
N SER A 3 -33.32 -12.62 8.30
CA SER A 3 -32.88 -13.38 9.47
C SER A 3 -31.36 -13.30 9.62
N THR A 4 -30.90 -12.71 10.72
CA THR A 4 -29.46 -12.57 11.02
C THR A 4 -29.14 -13.54 12.15
N ASN A 5 -28.09 -14.35 11.97
CA ASN A 5 -27.63 -15.28 13.01
C ASN A 5 -26.56 -14.61 13.87
N VAL A 6 -26.32 -15.16 15.06
CA VAL A 6 -25.33 -14.60 16.02
C VAL A 6 -23.93 -14.51 15.39
N SER A 7 -23.49 -15.51 14.64
CA SER A 7 -22.20 -15.51 13.92
C SER A 7 -22.06 -14.35 12.93
N ARG A 8 -23.10 -14.10 12.14
CA ARG A 8 -23.14 -13.01 11.16
C ARG A 8 -23.14 -11.65 11.85
N PHE A 9 -23.93 -11.49 12.90
CA PHE A 9 -23.98 -10.25 13.67
C PHE A 9 -22.65 -9.96 14.39
N ALA A 10 -21.99 -10.98 14.92
CA ALA A 10 -20.66 -10.86 15.50
C ALA A 10 -19.63 -10.40 14.48
N ALA A 11 -19.66 -10.95 13.27
CA ALA A 11 -18.77 -10.55 12.17
C ALA A 11 -18.99 -9.08 11.75
N GLU A 12 -20.25 -8.62 11.69
CA GLU A 12 -20.59 -7.21 11.42
C GLU A 12 -20.03 -6.27 12.49
N LEU A 13 -20.09 -6.67 13.76
CA LEU A 13 -19.50 -5.95 14.90
C LEU A 13 -17.99 -6.18 15.06
N LYS A 14 -17.36 -6.97 14.17
CA LYS A 14 -15.95 -7.37 14.23
C LYS A 14 -15.53 -7.95 15.59
N MET A 15 -16.41 -8.74 16.18
CA MET A 15 -16.18 -9.41 17.46
C MET A 15 -16.30 -10.93 17.31
N PRO A 16 -15.59 -11.72 18.14
CA PRO A 16 -15.77 -13.17 18.12
C PRO A 16 -17.17 -13.56 18.61
N ALA A 17 -17.78 -14.56 17.97
CA ALA A 17 -19.15 -14.99 18.27
C ALA A 17 -19.32 -15.47 19.72
N GLU A 18 -18.26 -16.03 20.32
CA GLU A 18 -18.25 -16.47 21.72
C GLU A 18 -18.47 -15.30 22.70
N VAL A 19 -17.82 -14.16 22.46
CA VAL A 19 -17.95 -12.96 23.30
C VAL A 19 -19.35 -12.36 23.15
N LEU A 20 -19.90 -12.35 21.93
CA LEU A 20 -21.27 -11.90 21.71
C LEU A 20 -22.29 -12.80 22.42
N LEU A 21 -22.10 -14.12 22.41
CA LEU A 21 -22.95 -15.06 23.15
C LEU A 21 -22.90 -14.81 24.66
N GLU A 22 -21.73 -14.49 25.21
CA GLU A 22 -21.59 -14.11 26.62
C GLU A 22 -22.35 -12.82 26.95
N GLN A 23 -22.24 -11.79 26.10
CA GLN A 23 -22.95 -10.53 26.27
C GLN A 23 -24.48 -10.69 26.16
N LEU A 24 -24.94 -11.52 25.21
CA LEU A 24 -26.36 -11.84 25.06
C LEU A 24 -26.91 -12.55 26.31
N ARG A 25 -26.16 -13.50 26.89
CA ARG A 25 -26.53 -14.16 28.15
C ARG A 25 -26.55 -13.18 29.32
N ALA A 26 -25.57 -12.27 29.40
CA ALA A 26 -25.55 -11.22 30.42
C ALA A 26 -26.74 -10.25 30.29
N ALA A 27 -27.24 -10.04 29.06
CA ALA A 27 -28.43 -9.26 28.79
C ALA A 27 -29.76 -10.02 29.03
N GLY A 28 -29.70 -11.31 29.39
CA GLY A 28 -30.88 -12.16 29.61
C GLY A 28 -31.40 -12.89 28.37
N VAL A 29 -30.70 -12.80 27.23
CA VAL A 29 -31.04 -13.50 25.99
C VAL A 29 -30.33 -14.86 25.96
N ASN A 30 -31.11 -15.94 26.10
CA ASN A 30 -30.59 -17.30 26.15
C ASN A 30 -30.35 -17.89 24.74
N LYS A 31 -29.23 -17.50 24.08
CA LYS A 31 -28.71 -18.18 22.88
C LYS A 31 -27.51 -19.04 23.25
N LYS A 32 -27.43 -20.24 22.67
CA LYS A 32 -26.42 -21.26 23.01
C LYS A 32 -25.41 -21.46 21.89
N SER A 33 -25.85 -21.35 20.63
CA SER A 33 -25.04 -21.61 19.45
C SER A 33 -24.78 -20.32 18.65
N PRO A 34 -23.61 -20.18 17.99
CA PRO A 34 -23.36 -19.11 17.03
C PRO A 34 -24.33 -19.14 15.83
N ASP A 35 -24.99 -20.27 15.57
CA ASP A 35 -25.95 -20.42 14.48
C ASP A 35 -27.39 -20.04 14.87
N ASP A 36 -27.63 -19.70 16.14
CA ASP A 36 -28.97 -19.34 16.60
C ASP A 36 -29.44 -18.03 15.93
N PRO A 37 -30.73 -17.92 15.57
CA PRO A 37 -31.29 -16.71 14.97
C PRO A 37 -31.41 -15.60 16.02
N LEU A 38 -31.06 -14.37 15.63
CA LEU A 38 -31.12 -13.17 16.47
C LEU A 38 -32.28 -12.27 16.04
N THR A 39 -33.22 -12.00 16.96
CA THR A 39 -34.37 -11.11 16.70
C THR A 39 -34.03 -9.65 17.02
N GLU A 40 -34.90 -8.72 16.61
CA GLU A 40 -34.74 -7.29 16.94
C GLU A 40 -34.85 -7.03 18.45
N THR A 41 -35.76 -7.75 19.13
CA THR A 41 -35.93 -7.67 20.59
C THR A 41 -34.66 -8.09 21.34
N ASP A 42 -33.96 -9.12 20.85
CA ASP A 42 -32.72 -9.61 21.45
C ASP A 42 -31.60 -8.54 21.33
N LYS A 43 -31.57 -7.82 20.20
CA LYS A 43 -30.62 -6.72 19.97
C LYS A 43 -30.90 -5.53 20.90
N GLU A 44 -32.16 -5.18 21.11
CA GLU A 44 -32.55 -4.11 22.03
C GLU A 44 -32.17 -4.41 23.48
N GLN A 45 -32.36 -5.67 23.93
CA GLN A 45 -31.96 -6.11 25.26
C GLN A 45 -30.45 -6.04 25.44
N LEU A 46 -29.68 -6.49 24.45
CA LEU A 46 -28.22 -6.34 24.43
C LEU A 46 -27.81 -4.87 24.56
N LEU A 47 -28.42 -3.97 23.78
CA LEU A 47 -28.13 -2.53 23.84
C LEU A 47 -28.48 -1.92 25.21
N ALA A 48 -29.60 -2.30 25.80
CA ALA A 48 -30.00 -1.84 27.13
C ALA A 48 -29.00 -2.29 28.20
N ALA A 49 -28.58 -3.56 28.17
CA ALA A 49 -27.59 -4.10 29.09
C ALA A 49 -26.22 -3.42 28.95
N LEU A 50 -25.76 -3.20 27.70
CA LEU A 50 -24.51 -2.49 27.43
C LEU A 50 -24.59 -1.03 27.91
N ARG A 51 -25.71 -0.33 27.67
CA ARG A 51 -25.92 1.01 28.19
C ARG A 51 -25.84 1.04 29.71
N ARG A 52 -26.46 0.07 30.41
CA ARG A 52 -26.36 -0.05 31.88
C ARG A 52 -24.93 -0.29 32.35
N ALA A 53 -24.22 -1.24 31.73
CA ALA A 53 -22.84 -1.58 32.08
C ALA A 53 -21.87 -0.41 31.89
N HIS A 54 -22.09 0.43 30.87
CA HIS A 54 -21.27 1.59 30.55
C HIS A 54 -21.77 2.91 31.18
N GLY A 55 -22.70 2.84 32.15
CA GLY A 55 -23.15 4.03 32.92
C GLY A 55 -24.06 4.98 32.13
N GLY A 56 -24.83 4.44 31.18
CA GLY A 56 -25.79 5.16 30.35
C GLY A 56 -27.06 5.60 31.07
N GLU A 57 -27.47 4.91 32.14
CA GLU A 57 -28.57 5.37 33.01
C GLU A 57 -28.00 6.22 34.17
N ASP A 58 -28.59 7.41 34.34
CA ASP A 58 -28.11 8.64 35.01
C ASP A 58 -27.53 8.58 36.44
N ALA A 59 -27.30 7.42 37.04
CA ALA A 59 -26.93 7.30 38.46
C ALA A 59 -25.43 7.51 38.77
N SER A 60 -24.51 7.35 37.82
CA SER A 60 -23.05 7.33 38.10
C SER A 60 -22.26 8.57 37.64
N LYS A 61 -22.90 9.55 37.00
CA LYS A 61 -22.20 10.71 36.37
C LYS A 61 -22.08 11.95 37.26
N LYS A 62 -22.30 11.86 38.58
CA LYS A 62 -22.19 13.05 39.46
C LYS A 62 -20.73 13.52 39.63
N LYS A 63 -19.74 12.63 39.51
CA LYS A 63 -18.31 12.98 39.69
C LYS A 63 -17.42 12.14 38.78
N ILE A 64 -16.68 12.78 37.88
CA ILE A 64 -15.67 12.16 37.03
C ILE A 64 -14.29 12.70 37.45
N THR A 65 -13.35 11.82 37.77
CA THR A 65 -11.98 12.20 38.10
C THR A 65 -11.05 11.85 36.94
N LEU A 66 -10.49 12.87 36.29
CA LEU A 66 -9.43 12.70 35.30
C LEU A 66 -8.07 12.78 36.00
N THR A 67 -7.26 11.72 35.88
CA THR A 67 -5.88 11.73 36.36
C THR A 67 -4.91 11.75 35.18
N ARG A 68 -3.88 12.57 35.26
CA ARG A 68 -2.79 12.63 34.27
C ARG A 68 -1.46 12.49 35.00
N LYS A 69 -0.69 11.48 34.61
CA LYS A 69 0.72 11.32 35.02
C LYS A 69 1.60 12.07 34.03
N GLN A 70 2.43 12.97 34.53
CA GLN A 70 3.45 13.65 33.74
C GLN A 70 4.81 13.37 34.39
N THR A 71 5.71 12.76 33.64
CA THR A 71 7.06 12.45 34.10
C THR A 71 8.03 13.42 33.43
N SER A 72 8.82 14.14 34.21
CA SER A 72 9.86 15.05 33.73
C SER A 72 11.20 14.70 34.37
N GLU A 73 12.29 14.85 33.63
CA GLU A 73 13.64 14.57 34.09
C GLU A 73 14.37 15.87 34.43
N ILE A 74 14.87 16.00 35.66
CA ILE A 74 15.75 17.11 36.05
C ILE A 74 17.17 16.58 36.08
N LYS A 75 18.03 17.14 35.21
CA LYS A 75 19.46 16.86 35.17
C LYS A 75 20.16 17.98 35.92
N GLN A 76 20.66 17.70 37.11
CA GLN A 76 21.35 18.68 37.94
C GLN A 76 22.67 18.09 38.48
N ALA A 77 23.71 18.91 38.51
CA ALA A 77 24.93 18.58 39.25
C ALA A 77 24.72 18.98 40.71
N ASP A 78 24.90 18.03 41.64
CA ASP A 78 24.94 18.37 43.06
C ASP A 78 26.12 19.31 43.33
N GLY A 79 26.09 20.06 44.43
CA GLY A 79 27.16 21.04 44.78
C GLY A 79 28.58 20.45 44.89
N THR A 80 28.73 19.13 44.80
CA THR A 80 30.00 18.38 44.76
C THR A 80 30.38 17.92 43.34
N GLY A 81 29.70 18.42 42.29
CA GLY A 81 30.06 18.21 40.87
C GLY A 81 29.62 16.88 40.25
N LYS A 82 28.95 15.99 40.99
CA LYS A 82 28.41 14.73 40.43
C LYS A 82 27.02 14.97 39.83
N ALA A 83 26.86 14.63 38.55
CA ALA A 83 25.58 14.73 37.84
C ALA A 83 24.61 13.65 38.32
N ARG A 84 23.39 14.05 38.71
CA ARG A 84 22.27 13.14 38.98
C ARG A 84 21.09 13.48 38.10
N THR A 85 20.47 12.43 37.59
CA THR A 85 19.16 12.49 36.94
C THR A 85 18.11 12.17 37.98
N ILE A 86 17.22 13.12 38.25
CA ILE A 86 16.08 12.95 39.15
C ILE A 86 14.83 12.85 38.27
N GLN A 87 14.14 11.72 38.33
CA GLN A 87 12.84 11.57 37.68
C GLN A 87 11.77 12.15 38.60
N VAL A 88 11.11 13.22 38.14
CA VAL A 88 10.01 13.86 38.86
C VAL A 88 8.70 13.45 38.20
N GLU A 89 7.90 12.65 38.89
CA GLU A 89 6.54 12.34 38.48
C GLU A 89 5.55 13.32 39.13
N VAL A 90 4.85 14.13 38.33
CA VAL A 90 3.72 14.94 38.80
C VAL A 90 2.42 14.24 38.41
N ARG A 91 1.54 14.04 39.38
CA ARG A 91 0.22 13.43 39.19
C ARG A 91 -0.84 14.51 39.32
N LYS A 92 -1.41 14.95 38.20
CA LYS A 92 -2.47 15.96 38.18
C LYS A 92 -3.84 15.27 38.23
N LYS A 93 -4.68 15.69 39.17
CA LYS A 93 -6.07 15.25 39.31
C LYS A 93 -7.00 16.41 38.95
N ARG A 94 -7.91 16.23 38.00
CA ARG A 94 -9.03 17.14 37.72
C ARG A 94 -10.33 16.43 38.07
N VAL A 95 -11.13 17.03 38.95
CA VAL A 95 -12.44 16.48 39.33
C VAL A 95 -13.50 17.32 38.65
N PHE A 96 -14.28 16.69 37.76
CA PHE A 96 -15.46 17.29 37.14
C PHE A 96 -16.70 16.80 37.87
N VAL A 97 -17.49 17.73 38.40
CA VAL A 97 -18.80 17.45 39.01
C VAL A 97 -19.84 17.95 38.03
N LYS A 98 -20.74 17.06 37.57
CA LYS A 98 -21.90 17.48 36.78
C LYS A 98 -22.84 18.20 37.76
N ARG A 99 -22.88 19.53 37.68
CA ARG A 99 -23.87 20.35 38.39
C ARG A 99 -25.11 20.41 37.52
N ASP A 100 -26.23 19.97 38.07
CA ASP A 100 -27.51 20.07 37.38
C ASP A 100 -27.92 21.56 37.31
N PRO A 101 -28.41 22.04 36.15
CA PRO A 101 -28.73 23.45 35.96
C PRO A 101 -29.85 23.96 36.87
N SER A 102 -30.62 23.05 37.50
CA SER A 102 -31.67 23.41 38.47
C SER A 102 -31.15 23.73 39.87
N GLU A 103 -30.01 23.16 40.29
CA GLU A 103 -29.43 23.45 41.62
C GLU A 103 -28.59 24.75 41.61
N ALA A 104 -28.07 25.17 40.45
CA ALA A 104 -27.33 26.42 40.31
C ALA A 104 -28.21 27.69 40.49
N ILE A 105 -29.53 27.54 40.45
CA ILE A 105 -30.50 28.65 40.59
C ILE A 105 -31.00 28.77 42.05
N ALA A 106 -30.80 27.75 42.90
CA ALA A 106 -31.40 27.69 44.24
C ALA A 106 -30.55 28.31 45.38
N GLU A 107 -29.28 28.66 45.13
CA GLU A 107 -28.40 29.29 46.14
C GLU A 107 -28.23 30.81 46.00
N GLY A 108 -28.92 31.45 45.05
CA GLY A 108 -28.85 32.90 44.84
C GLY A 108 -30.10 33.63 45.31
N GLN A 109 -30.22 33.92 46.62
CA GLN A 109 -31.05 35.05 47.05
C GLN A 109 -30.19 36.32 47.07
N PRO A 110 -30.56 37.38 46.35
CA PRO A 110 -30.15 38.72 46.71
C PRO A 110 -31.35 39.51 47.22
N GLY A 111 -31.28 39.91 48.49
CA GLY A 111 -31.99 41.09 48.96
C GLY A 111 -31.41 42.32 48.28
N ALA A 112 -32.25 43.01 47.50
CA ALA A 112 -32.31 44.45 47.30
C ALA A 112 -31.03 45.29 47.45
N VAL A 113 -29.99 45.05 46.65
CA VAL A 113 -29.08 46.07 46.07
C VAL A 113 -28.38 45.37 44.89
N VAL A 114 -28.27 46.01 43.71
CA VAL A 114 -27.39 45.71 42.54
C VAL A 114 -28.20 45.71 41.24
N GLU A 115 -28.42 46.89 40.67
CA GLU A 115 -28.78 47.05 39.24
C GLU A 115 -27.63 47.63 38.42
N ILE A 116 -26.53 48.05 39.05
CA ILE A 116 -25.41 48.75 38.37
C ILE A 116 -24.32 47.79 37.87
N ASP A 117 -24.17 46.57 38.41
CA ASP A 117 -23.12 45.62 37.97
C ASP A 117 -23.50 44.77 36.73
N THR A 118 -24.77 44.74 36.33
CA THR A 118 -25.23 43.80 35.28
C THR A 118 -24.83 44.21 33.85
N GLU A 119 -24.50 45.48 33.62
CA GLU A 119 -24.15 46.00 32.28
C GLU A 119 -22.64 45.83 32.00
N ALA A 120 -21.80 46.02 33.02
CA ALA A 120 -20.37 45.76 32.95
C ALA A 120 -20.04 44.27 32.81
N GLU A 121 -20.75 43.38 33.53
CA GLU A 121 -20.62 41.94 33.37
C GLU A 121 -21.12 41.45 31.99
N ARG A 122 -22.19 42.03 31.45
CA ARG A 122 -22.65 41.73 30.08
C ARG A 122 -21.67 42.19 29.00
N ALA A 123 -21.04 43.35 29.17
CA ALA A 123 -19.99 43.82 28.27
C ALA A 123 -18.73 42.93 28.32
N ALA A 124 -18.34 42.47 29.52
CA ALA A 124 -17.22 41.54 29.69
C ALA A 124 -17.52 40.15 29.09
N ALA A 125 -18.75 39.65 29.25
CA ALA A 125 -19.19 38.40 28.64
C ALA A 125 -19.21 38.47 27.10
N ALA A 126 -19.70 39.57 26.53
CA ALA A 126 -19.70 39.78 25.07
C ALA A 126 -18.27 39.87 24.48
N ALA A 127 -17.34 40.51 25.21
CA ALA A 127 -15.93 40.55 24.80
C ALA A 127 -15.27 39.16 24.84
N ALA A 128 -15.57 38.35 25.87
CA ALA A 128 -15.07 36.98 25.98
C ALA A 128 -15.65 36.05 24.90
N GLU A 129 -16.92 36.20 24.54
CA GLU A 129 -17.54 35.46 23.43
C GLU A 129 -16.92 35.83 22.07
N ALA A 130 -16.66 37.12 21.83
CA ALA A 130 -15.99 37.58 20.61
C ALA A 130 -14.54 37.04 20.50
N GLU A 131 -13.81 36.96 21.62
CA GLU A 131 -12.47 36.36 21.65
C GLU A 131 -12.53 34.84 21.38
N GLN A 132 -13.51 34.14 21.96
CA GLN A 132 -13.73 32.72 21.67
C GLN A 132 -14.10 32.47 20.20
N GLN A 133 -14.90 33.33 19.59
CA GLN A 133 -15.24 33.23 18.16
C GLN A 133 -14.00 33.40 17.28
N ARG A 134 -13.15 34.39 17.56
CA ARG A 134 -11.88 34.58 16.83
C ARG A 134 -10.95 33.38 16.94
N LEU A 135 -10.83 32.80 18.13
CA LEU A 135 -10.02 31.59 18.34
C LEU A 135 -10.56 30.37 17.57
N ARG A 136 -11.88 30.24 17.45
CA ARG A 136 -12.52 29.17 16.65
C ARG A 136 -12.28 29.39 15.16
N GLU A 137 -12.46 30.60 14.66
CA GLU A 137 -12.20 30.95 13.25
C GLU A 137 -10.72 30.74 12.88
N GLU A 138 -9.80 31.06 13.78
CA GLU A 138 -8.36 30.84 13.57
C GLU A 138 -8.02 29.33 13.55
N GLN A 139 -8.64 28.54 14.43
CA GLN A 139 -8.51 27.08 14.42
C GLN A 139 -9.06 26.46 13.14
N GLU A 140 -10.26 26.87 12.71
CA GLU A 140 -10.86 26.40 11.47
C GLU A 140 -10.01 26.76 10.25
N ARG A 141 -9.43 27.96 10.21
CA ARG A 141 -8.48 28.37 9.16
C ARG A 141 -7.23 27.49 9.14
N LEU A 142 -6.63 27.24 10.31
CA LEU A 142 -5.46 26.36 10.44
C LEU A 142 -5.77 24.92 10.02
N GLU A 143 -6.95 24.41 10.34
CA GLU A 143 -7.40 23.08 9.92
C GLU A 143 -7.62 23.00 8.41
N LEU A 144 -8.27 24.01 7.82
CA LEU A 144 -8.47 24.10 6.37
C LEU A 144 -7.13 24.18 5.62
N GLU A 145 -6.19 24.97 6.12
CA GLU A 145 -4.84 25.09 5.54
C GLU A 145 -4.07 23.77 5.62
N ARG A 146 -4.17 23.05 6.75
CA ARG A 146 -3.58 21.71 6.89
C ARG A 146 -4.19 20.70 5.93
N GLN A 147 -5.51 20.69 5.78
CA GLN A 147 -6.19 19.82 4.83
C GLN A 147 -5.79 20.14 3.38
N ALA A 148 -5.70 21.43 3.03
CA ALA A 148 -5.25 21.85 1.71
C ALA A 148 -3.78 21.46 1.44
N ALA A 149 -2.90 21.60 2.44
CA ALA A 149 -1.51 21.17 2.34
C ALA A 149 -1.38 19.65 2.21
N GLU A 150 -2.18 18.87 2.95
CA GLU A 150 -2.20 17.41 2.86
C GLU A 150 -2.69 16.93 1.49
N LEU A 151 -3.75 17.56 0.94
CA LEU A 151 -4.24 17.25 -0.40
C LEU A 151 -3.19 17.55 -1.47
N ARG A 152 -2.53 18.71 -1.41
CA ARG A 152 -1.45 19.06 -2.35
C ARG A 152 -0.27 18.08 -2.24
N ALA A 153 0.16 17.75 -1.02
CA ALA A 153 1.23 16.77 -0.82
C ALA A 153 0.87 15.39 -1.38
N ARG A 154 -0.40 14.98 -1.24
CA ARG A 154 -0.89 13.72 -1.79
C ARG A 154 -0.98 13.74 -3.32
N GLU A 155 -1.36 14.86 -3.91
CA GLU A 155 -1.36 15.05 -5.36
C GLU A 155 0.07 15.02 -5.91
N GLU A 156 1.00 15.76 -5.31
CA GLU A 156 2.43 15.72 -5.69
C GLU A 156 3.02 14.31 -5.57
N GLN A 157 2.68 13.56 -4.52
CA GLN A 157 3.12 12.16 -4.39
C GLN A 157 2.57 11.28 -5.51
N ARG A 158 1.29 11.41 -5.85
CA ARG A 158 0.67 10.66 -6.95
C ARG A 158 1.27 11.03 -8.30
N GLU A 159 1.58 12.30 -8.53
CA GLU A 159 2.23 12.74 -9.77
C GLU A 159 3.64 12.16 -9.86
N ARG A 160 4.44 12.22 -8.78
CA ARG A 160 5.76 11.59 -8.74
C ARG A 160 5.70 10.07 -8.95
N GLU A 161 4.73 9.38 -8.35
CA GLU A 161 4.54 7.95 -8.57
C GLU A 161 4.20 7.65 -10.04
N ARG A 162 3.30 8.43 -10.66
CA ARG A 162 2.98 8.29 -12.09
C ARG A 162 4.16 8.58 -13.00
N GLU A 163 4.97 9.60 -12.68
CA GLU A 163 6.18 9.92 -13.43
C GLU A 163 7.22 8.79 -13.33
N LEU A 164 7.40 8.22 -12.13
CA LEU A 164 8.30 7.08 -11.92
C LEU A 164 7.80 5.83 -12.65
N GLU A 165 6.49 5.56 -12.62
CA GLU A 165 5.87 4.44 -13.34
C GLU A 165 6.00 4.61 -14.86
N ALA A 166 5.71 5.81 -15.38
CA ALA A 166 5.86 6.12 -16.80
C ALA A 166 7.34 6.03 -17.25
N ALA A 167 8.28 6.50 -16.43
CA ALA A 167 9.71 6.38 -16.71
C ALA A 167 10.17 4.91 -16.70
N ALA A 168 9.68 4.11 -15.75
CA ALA A 168 9.98 2.68 -15.68
C ALA A 168 9.39 1.92 -16.89
N GLU A 169 8.16 2.23 -17.30
CA GLU A 169 7.54 1.65 -18.48
C GLU A 169 8.28 2.04 -19.77
N ALA A 170 8.68 3.31 -19.91
CA ALA A 170 9.48 3.77 -21.04
C ALA A 170 10.83 3.04 -21.12
N ALA A 171 11.53 2.89 -19.99
CA ALA A 171 12.79 2.16 -19.92
C ALA A 171 12.62 0.67 -20.26
N ALA A 172 11.54 0.03 -19.79
CA ALA A 172 11.23 -1.36 -20.10
C ALA A 172 10.95 -1.55 -21.61
N ARG A 173 10.19 -0.64 -22.23
CA ARG A 173 9.91 -0.67 -23.67
C ARG A 173 11.18 -0.45 -24.50
N GLU A 174 12.06 0.45 -24.07
CA GLU A 174 13.36 0.66 -24.75
C GLU A 174 14.26 -0.58 -24.65
N GLU A 175 14.31 -1.22 -23.48
CA GLU A 175 15.07 -2.46 -23.31
C GLU A 175 14.51 -3.61 -24.15
N GLU A 176 13.19 -3.75 -24.22
CA GLU A 176 12.52 -4.75 -25.06
C GLU A 176 12.80 -4.50 -26.54
N ALA A 177 12.65 -3.26 -27.02
CA ALA A 177 12.97 -2.88 -28.39
C ALA A 177 14.44 -3.16 -28.74
N ARG A 178 15.38 -2.88 -27.81
CA ARG A 178 16.79 -3.20 -27.99
C ARG A 178 17.03 -4.70 -28.07
N ARG A 179 16.41 -5.50 -27.19
CA ARG A 179 16.51 -6.97 -27.22
C ARG A 179 15.93 -7.55 -28.51
N GLU A 180 14.84 -6.99 -29.02
CA GLU A 180 14.26 -7.39 -30.31
C GLU A 180 15.19 -7.05 -31.48
N GLN A 181 15.78 -5.86 -31.50
CA GLN A 181 16.78 -5.48 -32.51
C GLN A 181 18.02 -6.38 -32.45
N GLU A 182 18.52 -6.69 -31.25
CA GLU A 182 19.65 -7.61 -31.07
C GLU A 182 19.30 -9.00 -31.58
N ARG A 183 18.09 -9.53 -31.26
CA ARG A 183 17.60 -10.81 -31.78
C ARG A 183 17.45 -10.81 -33.30
N ALA A 184 16.87 -9.77 -33.88
CA ALA A 184 16.71 -9.63 -35.32
C ALA A 184 18.08 -9.62 -36.01
N SER A 185 19.03 -8.83 -35.49
CA SER A 185 20.39 -8.77 -36.03
C SER A 185 21.14 -10.11 -35.90
N ALA A 186 20.92 -10.85 -34.80
CA ALA A 186 21.51 -12.18 -34.61
C ALA A 186 20.93 -13.19 -35.61
N ILE A 187 19.62 -13.15 -35.87
CA ILE A 187 18.96 -13.99 -36.87
C ILE A 187 19.51 -13.68 -38.27
N THR A 188 19.63 -12.40 -38.63
CA THR A 188 20.20 -12.00 -39.93
C THR A 188 21.64 -12.47 -40.08
N ARG A 189 22.49 -12.30 -39.06
CA ARG A 189 23.88 -12.82 -39.09
C ARG A 189 23.93 -14.33 -39.25
N GLN A 190 23.08 -15.08 -38.55
CA GLN A 190 23.03 -16.55 -38.69
C GLN A 190 22.60 -16.96 -40.10
N GLN A 191 21.65 -16.25 -40.71
CA GLN A 191 21.23 -16.51 -42.09
C GLN A 191 22.36 -16.22 -43.08
N GLU A 192 23.06 -15.09 -42.92
CA GLU A 192 24.24 -14.74 -43.74
C GLU A 192 25.37 -15.77 -43.61
N GLU A 193 25.64 -16.24 -42.38
CA GLU A 193 26.64 -17.29 -42.13
C GLU A 193 26.23 -18.62 -42.79
N GLN A 194 24.96 -19.03 -42.68
CA GLN A 194 24.46 -20.24 -43.34
C GLN A 194 24.49 -20.14 -44.88
N GLU A 195 24.09 -18.99 -45.44
CA GLU A 195 24.21 -18.73 -46.87
C GLU A 195 25.66 -18.74 -47.34
N SER A 196 26.58 -18.14 -46.57
CA SER A 196 28.00 -18.16 -46.92
C SER A 196 28.58 -19.58 -46.87
N GLY A 197 28.21 -20.38 -45.85
CA GLY A 197 28.65 -21.76 -45.71
C GLY A 197 28.09 -22.69 -46.80
N THR A 198 26.84 -22.49 -47.21
CA THR A 198 26.25 -23.23 -48.34
C THR A 198 26.88 -22.85 -49.68
N ARG A 199 27.14 -21.56 -49.92
CA ARG A 199 27.86 -21.10 -51.13
C ARG A 199 29.28 -21.64 -51.17
N ALA A 200 30.01 -21.61 -50.05
CA ALA A 200 31.37 -22.16 -49.97
C ALA A 200 31.40 -23.67 -50.28
N ARG A 201 30.45 -24.45 -49.74
CA ARG A 201 30.31 -25.88 -50.06
C ARG A 201 29.99 -26.11 -51.53
N ALA A 202 29.07 -25.33 -52.11
CA ALA A 202 28.73 -25.43 -53.52
C ALA A 202 29.92 -25.08 -54.44
N GLU A 203 30.73 -24.07 -54.07
CA GLU A 203 31.96 -23.73 -54.79
C GLU A 203 33.02 -24.83 -54.68
N GLU A 204 33.18 -25.45 -53.52
CA GLU A 204 34.10 -26.58 -53.32
C GLU A 204 33.66 -27.80 -54.13
N GLU A 205 32.38 -28.16 -54.10
CA GLU A 205 31.82 -29.24 -54.91
C GLU A 205 31.98 -28.98 -56.41
N ALA A 206 31.76 -27.73 -56.86
CA ALA A 206 31.98 -27.34 -58.25
C ALA A 206 33.45 -27.47 -58.65
N ARG A 207 34.40 -27.03 -57.79
CA ARG A 207 35.84 -27.22 -58.04
C ARG A 207 36.20 -28.69 -58.16
N VAL A 208 35.77 -29.53 -57.21
CA VAL A 208 36.01 -30.98 -57.25
C VAL A 208 35.42 -31.61 -58.50
N ALA A 209 34.22 -31.22 -58.91
CA ALA A 209 33.59 -31.70 -60.14
C ALA A 209 34.38 -31.28 -61.40
N THR A 210 34.86 -30.04 -61.47
CA THR A 210 35.70 -29.58 -62.60
C THR A 210 37.04 -30.30 -62.68
N GLU A 211 37.70 -30.54 -61.54
CA GLU A 211 38.94 -31.32 -61.50
C GLU A 211 38.72 -32.78 -61.90
N ALA A 212 37.62 -33.39 -61.44
CA ALA A 212 37.25 -34.75 -61.82
C ALA A 212 36.95 -34.86 -63.33
N ALA A 213 36.23 -33.88 -63.90
CA ALA A 213 35.96 -33.82 -65.34
C ALA A 213 37.25 -33.67 -66.16
N ARG A 214 38.18 -32.82 -65.73
CA ARG A 214 39.49 -32.66 -66.37
C ARG A 214 40.30 -33.95 -66.33
N LYS A 215 40.40 -34.60 -65.16
CA LYS A 215 41.09 -35.90 -65.02
C LYS A 215 40.45 -36.98 -65.89
N ALA A 216 39.12 -37.01 -66.00
CA ALA A 216 38.42 -37.96 -66.86
C ALA A 216 38.69 -37.71 -68.36
N GLN A 217 38.76 -36.45 -68.78
CA GLN A 217 39.17 -36.06 -70.15
C GLN A 217 40.61 -36.50 -70.44
N GLU A 218 41.56 -36.18 -69.56
CA GLU A 218 42.97 -36.59 -69.71
C GLU A 218 43.12 -38.12 -69.79
N GLN A 219 42.38 -38.88 -68.97
CA GLN A 219 42.36 -40.34 -69.04
C GLN A 219 41.73 -40.87 -70.33
N ALA A 220 40.65 -40.24 -70.81
CA ALA A 220 40.00 -40.63 -72.07
C ALA A 220 40.93 -40.38 -73.27
N GLU A 221 41.62 -39.24 -73.30
CA GLU A 221 42.63 -38.91 -74.30
C GLU A 221 43.82 -39.88 -74.26
N ALA A 222 44.34 -40.19 -73.06
CA ALA A 222 45.41 -41.18 -72.89
C ALA A 222 44.99 -42.56 -73.41
N ARG A 223 43.77 -43.01 -73.09
CA ARG A 223 43.22 -44.28 -73.62
C ARG A 223 43.02 -44.24 -75.13
N ALA A 224 42.58 -43.12 -75.70
CA ALA A 224 42.42 -42.97 -77.14
C ALA A 224 43.78 -42.99 -77.87
N MET A 225 44.80 -42.33 -77.30
CA MET A 225 46.17 -42.37 -77.79
C MET A 225 46.76 -43.77 -77.74
N ALA A 226 46.58 -44.49 -76.62
CA ALA A 226 47.00 -45.88 -76.48
C ALA A 226 46.32 -46.78 -77.52
N ARG A 227 45.00 -46.64 -77.72
CA ARG A 227 44.26 -47.37 -78.76
C ARG A 227 44.78 -47.06 -80.18
N ARG A 228 45.05 -45.79 -80.49
CA ARG A 228 45.63 -45.38 -81.79
C ARG A 228 47.02 -45.97 -82.00
N ALA A 229 47.85 -46.01 -80.96
CA ALA A 229 49.17 -46.64 -81.02
C ALA A 229 49.07 -48.14 -81.32
N VAL A 230 48.19 -48.88 -80.64
CA VAL A 230 47.94 -50.30 -80.90
C VAL A 230 47.44 -50.54 -82.33
N VAL A 231 46.50 -49.72 -82.82
CA VAL A 231 46.00 -49.84 -84.20
C VAL A 231 47.12 -49.59 -85.22
N ARG A 232 48.01 -48.63 -84.95
CA ARG A 232 49.17 -48.34 -85.79
C ARG A 232 50.14 -49.52 -85.83
N GLU A 233 50.44 -50.11 -84.67
CA GLU A 233 51.33 -51.27 -84.55
C GLU A 233 50.76 -52.50 -85.28
N VAL A 234 49.46 -52.79 -85.13
CA VAL A 234 48.78 -53.86 -85.89
C VAL A 234 48.81 -53.59 -87.40
N ALA A 235 48.63 -52.34 -87.83
CA ALA A 235 48.70 -51.97 -89.24
C ALA A 235 50.12 -52.09 -89.83
N GLU A 236 51.16 -51.83 -89.03
CA GLU A 236 52.56 -52.07 -89.41
C GLU A 236 52.86 -53.57 -89.50
N MET A 237 52.35 -54.38 -88.58
CA MET A 237 52.51 -55.84 -88.60
C MET A 237 51.82 -56.49 -89.81
N ASN A 238 50.65 -55.99 -90.24
CA ASN A 238 49.95 -56.48 -91.43
C ASN A 238 50.56 -56.03 -92.77
N ARG A 239 51.57 -55.15 -92.75
CA ARG A 239 52.29 -54.68 -93.95
C ARG A 239 53.58 -55.46 -94.26
N MET A 240 54.04 -56.32 -93.34
CA MET A 240 55.10 -57.31 -93.59
C MET A 240 54.50 -58.59 -94.16
#